data_AF-A0A2S9GK62-F1
#
_entry.id   AF-A0A2S9GK62-F1
#
_cell.length_a   1.000
_cell.length_b   1.000
_cell.length_c   1.000
_cell.angle_alpha   90.00
_cell.angle_beta   90.00
_cell.angle_gamma   90.00
#
_symmetry.space_group_name_H-M   'P 1'
#
loop_
_entity.id
_entity.type
_entity.pdbx_description
1 polymer ?
#
loop_
_entity_poly.entity_id
_entity_poly.type
_entity_poly.pdbx_seq_one_letter_code
_entity_poly.pdbx_strand_id
1 'polypeptide(L)' 'RLGAKLDGVLRSHQLLPDGSRRDTVVYSILDIEWPAVRSNLNFRLDRNG' A
#
# COMPACT_ATOMS: atom_id res chain seq x y z
N ARG A 1 8.43 -5.63 -1.71
CA ARG A 1 7.59 -4.45 -1.44
C ARG A 1 6.89 -4.05 -2.74
N LEU A 2 5.62 -3.60 -2.70
CA LEU A 2 4.78 -3.47 -3.90
C LEU A 2 5.04 -2.22 -4.76
N GLY A 3 5.80 -1.24 -4.26
CA GLY A 3 6.08 0.01 -4.99
C GLY A 3 5.06 1.13 -4.77
N ALA A 4 4.01 0.92 -3.96
CA ALA A 4 3.05 1.96 -3.62
C ALA A 4 3.69 3.12 -2.82
N LYS A 5 3.26 4.34 -3.14
CA LYS A 5 3.71 5.57 -2.49
C LYS A 5 2.93 5.81 -1.21
N LEU A 6 3.59 6.32 -0.16
CA LEU A 6 2.92 6.73 1.08
C LEU A 6 2.35 8.12 0.89
N ASP A 7 1.02 8.24 0.98
CA ASP A 7 0.31 9.51 0.80
C ASP A 7 0.07 10.22 2.13
N GLY A 8 -0.04 9.47 3.23
CA GLY A 8 -0.13 10.07 4.55
C GLY A 8 -0.59 9.11 5.64
N VAL A 9 -0.78 9.68 6.84
CA VAL A 9 -1.30 8.98 8.01
C VAL A 9 -2.52 9.71 8.54
N LEU A 10 -3.68 9.05 8.49
CA LEU A 10 -4.91 9.52 9.09
C LEU A 10 -4.92 9.14 10.57
N ARG A 11 -4.73 10.14 11.43
CA ARG A 11 -4.64 9.93 12.89
C ARG A 11 -6.00 9.67 13.51
N SER A 12 -6.09 8.67 14.38
CA SER A 12 -7.33 8.27 15.07
C SER A 12 -8.51 8.01 14.13
N HIS A 13 -8.24 7.52 12.91
CA HIS A 13 -9.21 7.37 11.83
C HIS A 13 -10.27 6.32 12.12
N GLN A 14 -9.91 5.25 12.84
CA GLN A 14 -10.85 4.17 13.17
C GLN A 14 -10.95 3.97 14.67
N LEU A 15 -12.18 3.69 15.12
CA LEU A 15 -12.47 3.16 16.44
C LEU A 15 -12.64 1.65 16.32
N LEU A 16 -11.86 0.89 17.09
CA LEU A 16 -11.94 -0.56 17.12
C LEU A 16 -13.06 -1.01 18.08
N PRO A 17 -13.56 -2.26 17.97
CA PRO A 17 -14.63 -2.76 18.83
C PRO A 17 -14.31 -2.74 20.33
N ASP A 18 -13.02 -2.72 20.68
CA ASP A 18 -12.52 -2.62 22.06
C ASP A 18 -12.45 -1.16 22.58
N GLY A 19 -12.85 -0.17 21.76
CA GLY A 19 -12.82 1.24 22.09
C GLY A 19 -11.47 1.94 21.83
N SER A 20 -10.46 1.21 21.36
CA SER A 20 -9.17 1.81 21.01
C SER A 20 -9.21 2.56 19.67
N ARG A 21 -8.36 3.58 19.52
CA ARG A 21 -8.25 4.37 18.29
C ARG A 21 -7.03 3.93 17.48
N ARG A 22 -7.20 3.83 16.16
CA ARG A 22 -6.16 3.39 15.23
C ARG A 22 -5.88 4.45 14.16
N ASP A 23 -4.58 4.63 13.89
CA ASP A 23 -4.10 5.41 12.75
C ASP A 23 -4.10 4.58 11.48
N THR A 24 -4.46 5.19 10.36
CA THR A 24 -4.47 4.54 9.04
C THR A 24 -3.42 5.16 8.13
N VAL A 25 -2.46 4.34 7.69
CA VAL A 25 -1.48 4.75 6.69
C VAL A 25 -2.06 4.51 5.31
N VAL A 26 -2.14 5.56 4.50
CA VAL A 26 -2.70 5.51 3.15
C VAL A 26 -1.58 5.40 2.14
N TYR A 27 -1.76 4.49 1.18
CA TYR A 27 -0.86 4.29 0.06
C TYR A 27 -1.63 4.31 -1.26
N SER A 28 -1.00 4.77 -2.33
CA SER A 28 -1.56 4.75 -3.67
C SER A 28 -0.55 4.28 -4.71
N ILE A 29 -1.10 3.90 -5.87
CA ILE A 29 -0.38 3.68 -7.11
C ILE A 29 -1.21 4.37 -8.18
N LEU A 30 -0.63 5.35 -8.85
CA LEU A 30 -1.28 6.05 -9.96
C LEU A 30 -1.16 5.24 -11.26
N ASP A 31 -1.99 5.60 -12.23
CA ASP A 31 -1.98 5.01 -13.57
C ASP A 31 -0.61 5.09 -14.24
N ILE A 32 0.10 6.22 -14.11
CA ILE A 32 1.44 6.42 -14.66
C ILE A 32 2.50 5.54 -13.98
N GLU A 33 2.27 5.16 -12.72
CA GLU A 33 3.21 4.38 -11.90
C GLU A 33 3.03 2.87 -12.13
N TRP A 34 1.83 2.48 -12.59
CA TRP A 34 1.43 1.09 -12.73
C TRP A 34 2.30 0.25 -13.69
N PRO A 35 2.75 0.74 -14.86
CA PRO A 35 3.61 -0.05 -15.75
C PRO A 35 4.90 -0.52 -15.07
N ALA A 36 5.55 0.36 -14.30
CA ALA A 36 6.77 0.03 -13.57
C ALA A 36 6.51 -0.94 -12.41
N VAL A 37 5.42 -0.70 -11.65
CA VAL A 37 4.99 -1.60 -10.57
C VAL A 37 4.70 -3.00 -11.09
N ARG A 38 3.94 -3.10 -12.18
CA ARG A 38 3.56 -4.37 -12.82
C ARG A 38 4.79 -5.16 -13.27
N SER A 39 5.74 -4.50 -13.93
CA SER A 39 6.98 -5.14 -14.38
C SER A 39 7.77 -5.75 -13.22
N ASN A 40 7.94 -4.98 -12.13
CA ASN A 40 8.60 -5.47 -10.92
C ASN A 40 7.83 -6.62 -10.25
N LEU A 41 6.50 -6.57 -10.26
CA LEU A 41 5.65 -7.66 -9.73
C LEU A 41 5.85 -8.96 -10.52
N ASN A 42 5.80 -8.88 -11.85
CA ASN A 42 6.02 -10.04 -12.72
C ASN A 42 7.41 -10.63 -12.50
N PHE A 43 8.46 -9.79 -12.49
CA PHE A 43 9.82 -10.23 -12.22
C PHE A 43 9.95 -10.98 -10.88
N ARG A 44 9.21 -10.56 -9.85
CA ARG A 44 9.23 -11.21 -8.52
C ARG A 44 8.45 -12.52 -8.48
N LEU A 45 7.41 -12.65 -9.30
CA LEU A 45 6.66 -13.90 -9.43
C LEU A 45 7.47 -14.93 -10.22
N ASP A 46 8.06 -14.52 -11.34
CA ASP A 46 8.88 -15.37 -12.21
C ASP A 46 10.15 -15.88 -11.51
N ARG A 47 10.68 -15.14 -10.53
CA ARG A 47 11.85 -15.55 -9.74
C ARG A 47 11.52 -16.56 -8.63
N ASN A 48 10.25 -16.63 -8.23
CA ASN A 48 9.79 -17.47 -7.12
C ASN A 48 8.94 -18.66 -7.59
N GLY A 49 8.78 -18.85 -8.90
CA GLY A 49 8.20 -20.05 -9.52
C GLY A 49 9.30 -20.95 -10.08
#